data_AF-A0A941IQA7-F1
#
_entry.id   AF-A0A941IQA7-F1
#
_cell.length_a   1.000
_cell.length_b   1.000
_cell.length_c   1.000
_cell.angle_alpha   90.00
_cell.angle_beta   90.00
_cell.angle_gamma   90.00
#
_symmetry.space_group_name_H-M   'P 1'
#
loop_
_entity.id
_entity.type
_entity.pdbx_description
1 polymer ?
#
loop_
_entity_poly.entity_id
_entity_poly.type
_entity_poly.pdbx_seq_one_letter_code
_entity_poly.pdbx_strand_id
1 'polypeptide(L)'
;VALRLAGGEPGLRYANLAVRGKLIGQIRADQLAPAAAMRADLTSLAGGLNDIMRPGCDVEAVCAHIAHCASVLAGASGRLVLFHPIDFRRRMPSSARLWPKVERLIETADQLAEKHGAALVRLDEERVFDDARLWAADRIHLTGEGHRRVAEAVLEALGYEPSFDWRAPLPAPLSSSPLARRAAKTWSDIRWLVGFLAPWIKRRLTGKSSGDGMTPKRPELAPVD
;
A
#
# COMPACT_ATOMS: atom_id res chain seq x y z
N VAL A 1 10.23 0.40 -7.92
CA VAL A 1 9.59 0.31 -9.24
C VAL A 1 10.24 1.29 -10.20
N ALA A 2 9.98 2.60 -10.12
CA ALA A 2 10.53 3.59 -11.05
C ALA A 2 12.07 3.51 -11.22
N LEU A 3 12.82 3.49 -10.11
CA LEU A 3 14.29 3.31 -10.15
C LEU A 3 14.74 2.01 -10.82
N ARG A 4 13.96 0.93 -10.70
CA ARG A 4 14.27 -0.36 -11.32
C ARG A 4 14.01 -0.35 -12.82
N LEU A 5 12.93 0.29 -13.25
CA LEU A 5 12.59 0.47 -14.66
C LEU A 5 13.57 1.43 -15.35
N ALA A 6 14.00 2.49 -14.67
CA ALA A 6 14.92 3.49 -15.22
C ALA A 6 16.28 2.89 -15.64
N GLY A 7 16.70 1.78 -15.04
CA GLY A 7 17.92 1.06 -15.45
C GLY A 7 17.85 0.44 -16.85
N GLY A 8 16.65 0.19 -17.38
CA GLY A 8 16.42 -0.30 -18.75
C GLY A 8 15.78 0.73 -19.68
N GLU A 9 15.22 1.83 -19.13
CA GLU A 9 14.46 2.83 -19.87
C GLU A 9 15.06 4.24 -19.66
N PRO A 10 16.08 4.63 -20.46
CA PRO A 10 16.63 5.98 -20.41
C PRO A 10 15.54 7.04 -20.64
N GLY A 11 15.50 8.05 -19.77
CA GLY A 11 14.49 9.13 -19.85
C GLY A 11 13.16 8.82 -19.14
N LEU A 12 13.09 7.73 -18.37
CA LEU A 12 11.92 7.43 -17.54
C LEU A 12 11.59 8.60 -16.60
N ARG A 13 10.32 9.01 -16.63
CA ARG A 13 9.75 10.04 -15.75
C ARG A 13 8.85 9.40 -14.71
N TYR A 14 8.79 10.00 -13.54
CA TYR A 14 8.01 9.49 -12.42
C TYR A 14 7.35 10.62 -11.63
N ALA A 15 6.07 10.39 -11.31
CA ALA A 15 5.29 11.22 -10.40
C ALA A 15 4.80 10.36 -9.22
N ASN A 16 4.66 10.99 -8.06
CA ASN A 16 4.08 10.40 -6.87
C ASN A 16 3.10 11.38 -6.23
N LEU A 17 1.82 11.16 -6.55
CA LEU A 17 0.71 11.95 -6.04
C LEU A 17 0.27 11.54 -4.63
N ALA A 18 0.76 10.40 -4.11
CA ALA A 18 0.28 9.82 -2.87
C ALA A 18 0.53 10.72 -1.67
N VAL A 19 -0.51 10.91 -0.86
CA VAL A 19 -0.48 11.63 0.40
C VAL A 19 -0.95 10.69 1.49
N ARG A 20 -0.16 10.58 2.55
CA ARG A 20 -0.40 9.62 3.65
C ARG A 20 -1.79 9.83 4.27
N GLY A 21 -2.46 8.73 4.58
CA GLY A 21 -3.74 8.75 5.29
C GLY A 21 -4.94 9.26 4.48
N LYS A 22 -4.79 9.52 3.17
CA LYS A 22 -5.93 9.86 2.32
C LYS A 22 -6.91 8.70 2.19
N LEU A 23 -8.18 9.06 2.15
CA LEU A 23 -9.31 8.19 1.84
C LEU A 23 -9.53 8.10 0.35
N ILE A 24 -10.16 7.03 -0.14
CA ILE A 24 -10.37 6.86 -1.58
C ILE A 24 -11.21 8.01 -2.18
N GLY A 25 -12.17 8.55 -1.43
CA GLY A 25 -12.92 9.74 -1.84
C GLY A 25 -12.03 10.99 -2.03
N GLN A 26 -11.02 11.18 -1.18
CA GLN A 26 -10.05 12.27 -1.30
C GLN A 26 -9.04 12.03 -2.44
N ILE A 27 -8.63 10.77 -2.65
CA ILE A 27 -7.82 10.38 -3.81
C ILE A 27 -8.57 10.73 -5.09
N ARG A 28 -9.86 10.37 -5.17
CA ARG A 28 -10.73 10.72 -6.29
C ARG A 28 -10.80 12.24 -6.51
N ALA A 29 -11.08 13.01 -5.46
CA ALA A 29 -11.27 14.44 -5.57
C ALA A 29 -9.99 15.19 -5.96
N ASP A 30 -8.85 14.83 -5.35
CA ASP A 30 -7.66 15.67 -5.40
C ASP A 30 -6.58 15.13 -6.35
N GLN A 31 -6.53 13.82 -6.58
CA GLN A 31 -5.40 13.17 -7.26
C GLN A 31 -5.79 12.56 -8.61
N LEU A 32 -7.06 12.18 -8.80
CA LEU A 32 -7.49 11.47 -10.00
C LEU A 32 -7.32 12.31 -11.27
N ALA A 33 -7.84 13.53 -11.28
CA ALA A 33 -7.77 14.39 -12.47
C ALA A 33 -6.32 14.75 -12.84
N PRO A 34 -5.44 15.19 -11.91
CA PRO A 34 -4.02 15.40 -12.23
C PRO A 34 -3.31 14.12 -12.72
N ALA A 35 -3.56 12.96 -12.11
CA ALA A 35 -2.96 11.70 -12.54
C ALA A 35 -3.41 11.30 -13.95
N ALA A 36 -4.70 11.42 -14.27
CA ALA A 36 -5.23 11.11 -15.59
C ALA A 36 -4.67 12.07 -16.66
N ALA A 37 -4.52 13.35 -16.34
CA ALA A 37 -3.98 14.36 -17.26
C ALA A 37 -2.52 14.07 -17.67
N MET A 38 -1.75 13.36 -16.84
CA MET A 38 -0.37 12.97 -17.16
C MET A 38 -0.28 11.95 -18.30
N ARG A 39 -1.36 11.19 -18.57
CA ARG A 39 -1.40 10.11 -19.57
C ARG A 39 -0.19 9.18 -19.50
N ALA A 40 0.17 8.76 -18.29
CA ALA A 40 1.37 7.96 -18.05
C ALA A 40 1.26 6.58 -18.72
N ASP A 41 2.40 6.04 -19.17
CA ASP A 41 2.47 4.68 -19.73
C ASP A 41 2.12 3.62 -18.68
N LEU A 42 2.38 3.91 -17.40
CA LEU A 42 2.10 3.05 -16.27
C LEU A 42 1.58 3.87 -15.09
N THR A 43 0.40 3.51 -14.59
CA THR A 43 -0.22 4.12 -13.41
C THR A 43 -0.53 3.05 -12.36
N SER A 44 -0.26 3.35 -11.09
CA SER A 44 -0.63 2.48 -9.97
C SER A 44 -1.70 3.16 -9.11
N LEU A 45 -2.74 2.42 -8.73
CA LEU A 45 -3.80 2.89 -7.84
C LEU A 45 -3.81 2.04 -6.56
N ALA A 46 -3.53 2.69 -5.43
CA ALA A 46 -3.61 2.08 -4.11
C ALA A 46 -4.42 2.98 -3.16
N GLY A 47 -5.52 2.45 -2.62
CA GLY A 47 -6.43 3.19 -1.75
C GLY A 47 -7.51 2.28 -1.15
N GLY A 48 -8.35 2.82 -0.27
CA GLY A 48 -9.47 2.09 0.35
C GLY A 48 -9.15 1.47 1.72
N LEU A 49 -7.92 0.99 1.97
CA LEU A 49 -7.61 0.39 3.27
C LEU A 49 -7.71 1.38 4.44
N ASN A 50 -7.39 2.66 4.20
CA ASN A 50 -7.60 3.72 5.20
C ASN A 50 -9.07 3.87 5.58
N ASP A 51 -9.96 3.77 4.59
CA ASP A 51 -11.41 3.84 4.73
C ASP A 51 -11.95 2.64 5.52
N ILE A 52 -11.52 1.41 5.19
CA ILE A 52 -11.96 0.19 5.90
C ILE A 52 -11.66 0.25 7.40
N MET A 53 -10.55 0.88 7.77
CA MET A 53 -10.19 1.04 9.16
C MET A 53 -11.07 2.07 9.90
N ARG A 54 -11.86 2.90 9.22
CA ARG A 54 -12.70 3.92 9.87
C ARG A 54 -13.98 3.32 10.47
N PRO A 55 -14.40 3.75 11.68
CA PRO A 55 -15.73 3.44 12.20
C PRO A 55 -16.81 3.91 11.23
N GLY A 56 -17.87 3.12 11.06
CA GLY A 56 -18.98 3.47 10.16
C GLY A 56 -18.65 3.44 8.67
N CYS A 57 -17.51 2.87 8.27
CA CYS A 57 -17.13 2.75 6.86
C CYS A 57 -18.21 2.03 6.04
N ASP A 58 -18.75 2.76 5.05
CA ASP A 58 -19.56 2.26 3.94
C ASP A 58 -18.64 1.65 2.89
N VAL A 59 -18.59 0.32 2.87
CA VAL A 59 -17.67 -0.44 2.02
C VAL A 59 -18.08 -0.35 0.56
N GLU A 60 -19.39 -0.33 0.26
CA GLU A 60 -19.86 -0.25 -1.12
C GLU A 60 -19.54 1.12 -1.73
N ALA A 61 -19.68 2.20 -0.96
CA ALA A 61 -19.23 3.53 -1.40
C ALA A 61 -17.71 3.56 -1.66
N VAL A 62 -16.90 2.90 -0.81
CA VAL A 62 -15.46 2.78 -1.01
C VAL A 62 -15.15 2.02 -2.31
N CYS A 63 -15.79 0.87 -2.54
CA CYS A 63 -15.62 0.08 -3.76
C CYS A 63 -16.04 0.87 -5.00
N ALA A 64 -17.15 1.61 -4.95
CA ALA A 64 -17.60 2.48 -6.04
C ALA A 64 -16.58 3.57 -6.37
N HIS A 65 -15.95 4.17 -5.36
CA HIS A 65 -14.86 5.13 -5.56
C HIS A 65 -13.62 4.48 -6.19
N ILE A 66 -13.23 3.29 -5.74
CA ILE A 66 -12.11 2.53 -6.34
C ILE A 66 -12.41 2.25 -7.81
N ALA A 67 -13.60 1.72 -8.11
CA ALA A 67 -14.03 1.39 -9.47
C ALA A 67 -14.03 2.62 -10.39
N HIS A 68 -14.52 3.77 -9.91
CA HIS A 68 -14.48 5.01 -10.67
C HIS A 68 -13.04 5.47 -10.96
N CYS A 69 -12.17 5.50 -9.94
CA CYS A 69 -10.77 5.87 -10.11
C CYS A 69 -10.06 4.91 -11.09
N ALA A 70 -10.23 3.61 -10.93
CA ALA A 70 -9.64 2.60 -11.80
C ALA A 70 -10.09 2.77 -13.25
N SER A 71 -11.39 2.97 -13.49
CA SER A 71 -11.92 3.16 -14.84
C SER A 71 -11.37 4.41 -15.53
N VAL A 72 -11.24 5.53 -14.80
CA VAL A 72 -10.67 6.77 -15.36
C VAL A 72 -9.19 6.59 -15.66
N LEU A 73 -8.42 6.01 -14.74
CA LEU A 73 -6.98 5.81 -14.93
C LEU A 73 -6.68 4.79 -16.04
N ALA A 74 -7.47 3.72 -16.15
CA ALA A 74 -7.36 2.73 -17.22
C ALA A 74 -7.63 3.34 -18.61
N GLY A 75 -8.55 4.30 -18.72
CA GLY A 75 -8.81 5.01 -19.98
C GLY A 75 -7.75 6.05 -20.36
N ALA A 76 -6.99 6.54 -19.38
CA ALA A 76 -5.99 7.60 -19.58
C ALA A 76 -4.54 7.08 -19.67
N SER A 77 -4.26 5.91 -19.11
CA SER A 77 -2.91 5.34 -18.97
C SER A 77 -2.68 4.17 -19.92
N GLY A 78 -1.43 3.88 -20.29
CA GLY A 78 -1.10 2.69 -21.08
C GLY A 78 -1.36 1.38 -20.32
N ARG A 79 -1.02 1.36 -19.03
CA ARG A 79 -1.20 0.21 -18.14
C ARG A 79 -1.61 0.64 -16.73
N LEU A 80 -2.63 -0.01 -16.17
CA LEU A 80 -3.03 0.17 -14.77
C LEU A 80 -2.44 -0.96 -13.89
N VAL A 81 -2.01 -0.61 -12.68
CA VAL A 81 -1.61 -1.53 -11.62
C VAL A 81 -2.55 -1.38 -10.42
N LEU A 82 -3.11 -2.50 -9.99
CA LEU A 82 -3.97 -2.63 -8.82
C LEU A 82 -3.30 -3.56 -7.79
N PHE A 83 -3.79 -3.51 -6.55
CA PHE A 83 -3.18 -4.25 -5.43
C PHE A 83 -4.24 -4.95 -4.61
N HIS A 84 -3.93 -6.20 -4.25
CA HIS A 84 -4.46 -6.76 -3.02
C HIS A 84 -3.70 -6.15 -1.83
N PRO A 85 -4.38 -5.89 -0.71
CA PRO A 85 -3.72 -5.45 0.51
C PRO A 85 -2.91 -6.61 1.12
N ILE A 86 -1.85 -6.29 1.85
CA ILE A 86 -1.12 -7.27 2.65
C ILE A 86 -2.03 -7.77 3.80
N ASP A 87 -2.09 -9.08 4.04
CA ASP A 87 -2.83 -9.65 5.18
C ASP A 87 -2.16 -9.24 6.50
N PHE A 88 -2.83 -8.37 7.23
CA PHE A 88 -2.37 -7.83 8.50
C PHE A 88 -2.92 -8.59 9.72
N ARG A 89 -3.81 -9.59 9.55
CA ARG A 89 -4.40 -10.37 10.65
C ARG A 89 -3.37 -11.18 11.43
N ARG A 90 -2.39 -11.74 10.72
CA ARG A 90 -1.33 -12.59 11.29
C ARG A 90 -0.41 -11.81 12.25
N ARG A 91 -0.19 -10.52 11.96
CA ARG A 91 0.59 -9.60 12.81
C ARG A 91 -0.26 -8.84 13.82
N MET A 92 -1.53 -8.59 13.51
CA MET A 92 -2.46 -7.84 14.34
C MET A 92 -3.78 -8.64 14.51
N PRO A 93 -3.84 -9.66 15.38
CA PRO A 93 -5.01 -10.54 15.48
C PRO A 93 -6.34 -9.82 15.74
N SER A 94 -6.32 -8.70 16.47
CA SER A 94 -7.51 -7.87 16.74
C SER A 94 -8.12 -7.20 15.50
N SER A 95 -7.40 -7.21 14.38
CA SER A 95 -7.83 -6.66 13.10
C SER A 95 -8.67 -7.64 12.27
N ALA A 96 -8.78 -8.92 12.68
CA ALA A 96 -9.53 -9.96 11.95
C ALA A 96 -10.99 -9.55 11.65
N ARG A 97 -11.61 -8.75 12.52
CA ARG A 97 -12.96 -8.19 12.32
C ARG A 97 -13.10 -7.26 11.11
N LEU A 98 -12.01 -6.72 10.59
CA LEU A 98 -12.01 -5.86 9.40
C LEU A 98 -11.97 -6.68 8.11
N TRP A 99 -11.62 -7.97 8.19
CA TRP A 99 -11.30 -8.78 7.03
C TRP A 99 -12.47 -8.99 6.06
N PRO A 100 -13.74 -9.17 6.49
CA PRO A 100 -14.85 -9.24 5.55
C PRO A 100 -14.97 -8.00 4.66
N LYS A 101 -14.59 -6.83 5.17
CA LYS A 101 -14.55 -5.59 4.38
C LYS A 101 -13.35 -5.54 3.43
N VAL A 102 -12.23 -6.17 3.82
CA VAL A 102 -11.03 -6.29 2.98
C VAL A 102 -11.26 -7.26 1.83
N GLU A 103 -11.95 -8.38 2.09
CA GLU A 103 -12.36 -9.35 1.06
C GLU A 103 -13.18 -8.64 -0.04
N ARG A 104 -14.09 -7.74 0.35
CA ARG A 104 -14.83 -6.93 -0.61
C ARG A 104 -13.94 -6.02 -1.49
N LEU A 105 -12.85 -5.48 -0.93
CA LEU A 105 -11.87 -4.71 -1.70
C LEU A 105 -11.08 -5.60 -2.66
N ILE A 106 -10.71 -6.81 -2.21
CA ILE A 106 -10.02 -7.83 -3.01
C ILE A 106 -10.88 -8.22 -4.20
N GLU A 107 -12.14 -8.61 -3.97
CA GLU A 107 -13.10 -8.94 -5.04
C GLU A 107 -13.25 -7.79 -6.04
N THR A 108 -13.31 -6.55 -5.55
CA THR A 108 -13.41 -5.36 -6.41
C THR A 108 -12.15 -5.18 -7.25
N ALA A 109 -10.97 -5.40 -6.66
CA ALA A 109 -9.70 -5.30 -7.38
C ALA A 109 -9.56 -6.39 -8.45
N ASP A 110 -9.96 -7.63 -8.15
CA ASP A 110 -10.01 -8.74 -9.11
C ASP A 110 -10.91 -8.40 -10.32
N GLN A 111 -12.14 -7.96 -10.06
CA GLN A 111 -13.10 -7.59 -11.12
C GLN A 111 -12.59 -6.44 -11.99
N LEU A 112 -11.96 -5.43 -11.38
CA LEU A 112 -11.41 -4.29 -12.11
C LEU A 112 -10.16 -4.68 -12.90
N ALA A 113 -9.34 -5.58 -12.36
CA ALA A 113 -8.17 -6.09 -13.06
C ALA A 113 -8.59 -6.87 -14.31
N GLU A 114 -9.59 -7.75 -14.20
CA GLU A 114 -10.15 -8.45 -15.36
C GLU A 114 -10.75 -7.46 -16.37
N LYS A 115 -11.64 -6.57 -15.92
CA LYS A 115 -12.36 -5.61 -16.78
C LYS A 115 -11.44 -4.67 -17.56
N HIS A 116 -10.38 -4.17 -16.93
CA HIS A 116 -9.46 -3.21 -17.53
C HIS A 116 -8.15 -3.86 -18.01
N GLY A 117 -8.08 -5.19 -17.93
CA GLY A 117 -6.88 -5.98 -18.14
C GLY A 117 -5.75 -5.66 -17.18
N ALA A 118 -5.92 -4.88 -16.11
CA ALA A 118 -4.86 -4.30 -15.26
C ALA A 118 -3.89 -5.36 -14.67
N ALA A 119 -2.65 -4.96 -14.39
CA ALA A 119 -1.73 -5.79 -13.63
C ALA A 119 -2.16 -5.82 -12.17
N LEU A 120 -2.35 -7.00 -11.60
CA LEU A 120 -2.83 -7.17 -10.23
C LEU A 120 -1.72 -7.74 -9.35
N VAL A 121 -1.31 -6.95 -8.36
CA VAL A 121 -0.27 -7.34 -7.39
C VAL A 121 -0.94 -8.00 -6.20
N ARG A 122 -0.83 -9.33 -6.10
CA ARG A 122 -1.41 -10.13 -5.01
C ARG A 122 -0.44 -10.19 -3.83
N LEU A 123 -0.82 -9.62 -2.68
CA LEU A 123 0.03 -9.53 -1.48
C LEU A 123 -0.62 -10.12 -0.22
N ASP A 124 -1.91 -10.44 -0.28
CA ASP A 124 -2.73 -10.95 0.81
C ASP A 124 -2.31 -12.37 1.23
N GLU A 125 -1.91 -13.20 0.27
CA GLU A 125 -1.48 -14.58 0.51
C GLU A 125 0.00 -14.66 0.93
N GLU A 126 0.75 -13.57 0.78
CA GLU A 126 2.20 -13.57 0.88
C GLU A 126 2.69 -13.53 2.33
N ARG A 127 3.18 -14.68 2.79
CA ARG A 127 3.60 -14.89 4.19
C ARG A 127 4.86 -14.13 4.59
N VAL A 128 5.66 -13.70 3.63
CA VAL A 128 6.90 -12.97 3.91
C VAL A 128 6.64 -11.68 4.70
N PHE A 129 5.49 -11.05 4.48
CA PHE A 129 5.07 -9.84 5.19
C PHE A 129 4.62 -10.09 6.63
N ASP A 130 4.58 -11.34 7.11
CA ASP A 130 4.40 -11.66 8.53
C ASP A 130 5.62 -11.20 9.36
N ASP A 131 6.80 -11.09 8.75
CA ASP A 131 8.03 -10.70 9.43
C ASP A 131 8.00 -9.22 9.85
N ALA A 132 8.06 -8.96 11.16
CA ALA A 132 8.02 -7.63 11.73
C ALA A 132 9.14 -6.70 11.24
N ARG A 133 10.27 -7.23 10.76
CA ARG A 133 11.40 -6.46 10.21
C ARG A 133 11.07 -5.74 8.90
N LEU A 134 10.02 -6.17 8.20
CA LEU A 134 9.52 -5.50 6.99
C LEU A 134 8.64 -4.28 7.29
N TRP A 135 8.37 -3.99 8.57
CA TRP A 135 7.46 -2.93 8.99
C TRP A 135 8.16 -1.91 9.87
N ALA A 136 7.80 -0.64 9.68
CA ALA A 136 8.26 0.46 10.50
C ALA A 136 7.80 0.30 11.95
N ALA A 137 8.33 1.15 12.83
CA ALA A 137 8.02 1.13 14.26
C ALA A 137 6.51 1.25 14.55
N ASP A 138 5.74 1.89 13.67
CA ASP A 138 4.28 2.03 13.77
C ASP A 138 3.49 0.78 13.32
N ARG A 139 4.18 -0.24 12.81
CA ARG A 139 3.60 -1.53 12.37
C ARG A 139 2.53 -1.41 11.29
N ILE A 140 2.39 -0.26 10.65
CA ILE A 140 1.40 -0.02 9.58
C ILE A 140 2.12 0.24 8.27
N HIS A 141 3.24 0.96 8.30
CA HIS A 141 4.01 1.26 7.11
C HIS A 141 5.17 0.27 6.93
N LEU A 142 5.56 0.05 5.68
CA LEU A 142 6.70 -0.81 5.34
C LEU A 142 8.02 -0.08 5.62
N THR A 143 9.07 -0.86 5.92
CA THR A 143 10.45 -0.36 5.88
C THR A 143 10.93 -0.21 4.43
N GLY A 144 12.14 0.30 4.23
CA GLY A 144 12.78 0.29 2.91
C GLY A 144 12.87 -1.12 2.31
N GLU A 145 13.18 -2.13 3.12
CA GLU A 145 13.20 -3.54 2.69
C GLU A 145 11.80 -4.07 2.34
N GLY A 146 10.77 -3.73 3.11
CA GLY A 146 9.39 -4.07 2.78
C GLY A 146 8.94 -3.44 1.46
N HIS A 147 9.26 -2.15 1.25
CA HIS A 147 9.00 -1.46 -0.02
C HIS A 147 9.79 -2.05 -1.19
N ARG A 148 11.04 -2.50 -0.97
CA ARG A 148 11.86 -3.17 -1.99
C ARG A 148 11.20 -4.47 -2.47
N ARG A 149 10.65 -5.28 -1.56
CA ARG A 149 9.92 -6.51 -1.90
C ARG A 149 8.60 -6.24 -2.62
N VAL A 150 7.81 -5.28 -2.16
CA VAL A 150 6.59 -4.86 -2.89
C VAL A 150 6.94 -4.31 -4.27
N ALA A 151 8.07 -3.60 -4.42
CA ALA A 151 8.52 -3.14 -5.72
C ALA A 151 8.86 -4.28 -6.68
N GLU A 152 9.48 -5.36 -6.22
CA GLU A 152 9.66 -6.57 -7.05
C GLU A 152 8.34 -7.25 -7.36
N ALA A 153 7.42 -7.36 -6.40
CA ALA A 153 6.10 -7.94 -6.65
C ALA A 153 5.33 -7.16 -7.74
N VAL A 154 5.47 -5.83 -7.77
CA VAL A 154 4.90 -5.00 -8.85
C VAL A 154 5.56 -5.31 -10.20
N LEU A 155 6.89 -5.44 -10.23
CA LEU A 155 7.63 -5.74 -11.47
C LEU A 155 7.29 -7.13 -12.00
N GLU A 156 7.19 -8.13 -11.12
CA GLU A 156 6.75 -9.49 -11.46
C GLU A 156 5.33 -9.49 -12.03
N ALA A 157 4.39 -8.77 -11.41
CA ALA A 157 3.02 -8.63 -11.92
C ALA A 157 2.94 -7.90 -13.27
N LEU A 158 3.97 -7.13 -13.63
CA LEU A 158 4.13 -6.47 -14.93
C LEU A 158 4.85 -7.36 -15.96
N GLY A 159 5.26 -8.57 -15.58
CA GLY A 159 5.93 -9.53 -16.46
C GLY A 159 7.45 -9.40 -16.52
N TYR A 160 8.06 -8.62 -15.63
CA TYR A 160 9.52 -8.56 -15.51
C TYR A 160 10.05 -9.67 -14.62
N GLU A 161 11.23 -10.20 -14.95
CA GLU A 161 11.93 -11.14 -14.08
C GLU A 161 12.32 -10.45 -12.75
N PRO A 162 11.96 -11.01 -11.58
CA PRO A 162 12.42 -10.50 -10.30
C PRO A 162 13.95 -10.56 -10.21
N SER A 163 14.61 -9.52 -9.69
CA SER A 163 16.08 -9.61 -9.51
C SER A 163 16.48 -10.40 -8.25
N PHE A 164 15.51 -10.72 -7.41
CA PHE A 164 15.68 -11.57 -6.23
C PHE A 164 14.33 -12.17 -5.86
N ASP A 165 14.35 -13.30 -5.16
CA ASP A 165 13.13 -13.88 -4.59
C ASP A 165 12.61 -12.96 -3.46
N TRP A 166 11.58 -12.17 -3.80
CA TRP A 166 10.97 -11.24 -2.86
C TRP A 166 10.05 -11.92 -1.84
N ARG A 167 9.74 -13.21 -2.02
CA ARG A 167 8.98 -14.05 -1.08
C ARG A 167 9.87 -14.80 -0.10
N ALA A 168 11.17 -14.94 -0.41
CA ALA A 168 12.14 -15.60 0.47
C ALA A 168 12.14 -14.99 1.89
N PRO A 169 12.15 -15.80 2.96
CA PRO A 169 12.25 -15.28 4.31
C PRO A 169 13.54 -14.45 4.47
N LEU A 170 13.49 -13.41 5.32
CA LEU A 170 14.68 -12.67 5.67
C LEU A 170 15.68 -13.57 6.40
N PRO A 171 17.00 -13.43 6.15
CA PRO A 171 18.02 -14.22 6.83
C PRO A 171 17.82 -14.24 8.34
N ALA A 172 18.04 -15.41 8.95
CA ALA A 172 17.89 -15.56 10.39
C ALA A 172 18.80 -14.55 11.11
N PRO A 173 18.29 -13.80 12.11
CA PRO A 173 19.14 -12.90 12.87
C PRO A 173 20.24 -13.69 13.58
N LEU A 174 21.43 -13.11 13.69
CA LEU A 174 22.51 -13.66 14.51
C LEU A 174 22.01 -13.80 15.95
N SER A 175 21.80 -15.05 16.36
CA SER A 175 21.39 -15.57 17.68
C SER A 175 20.81 -14.56 18.69
N SER A 176 19.53 -14.73 19.04
CA SER A 176 18.96 -14.13 20.26
C SER A 176 18.14 -15.16 21.05
N SER A 177 18.36 -15.21 22.37
CA SER A 177 17.65 -16.11 23.27
C SER A 177 16.12 -15.93 23.15
N PRO A 178 15.31 -17.02 23.15
CA PRO A 178 13.84 -16.95 23.10
C PRO A 178 13.22 -16.04 24.17
N LEU A 179 13.80 -16.00 25.37
CA LEU A 179 13.33 -15.15 26.47
C LEU A 179 13.60 -13.67 26.20
N ALA A 180 14.78 -13.34 25.70
CA ALA A 180 15.13 -11.97 25.29
C ALA A 180 14.19 -11.46 24.17
N ARG A 181 13.84 -12.33 23.22
CA ARG A 181 12.86 -12.00 22.16
C ARG A 181 11.47 -11.71 22.70
N ARG A 182 10.99 -12.48 23.69
CA ARG A 182 9.68 -12.26 24.32
C ARG A 182 9.63 -10.95 25.11
N ALA A 183 10.63 -10.68 25.94
CA ALA A 183 10.70 -9.44 26.72
C ALA A 183 10.79 -8.20 25.81
N ALA A 184 11.64 -8.25 24.78
CA ALA A 184 11.74 -7.17 23.79
C ALA A 184 10.42 -6.93 23.04
N LYS A 185 9.66 -7.99 22.77
CA LYS A 185 8.33 -7.89 22.14
C LYS A 185 7.33 -7.15 23.04
N THR A 186 7.22 -7.52 24.33
CA THR A 186 6.28 -6.86 25.26
C THR A 186 6.58 -5.37 25.44
N TRP A 187 7.86 -5.00 25.61
CA TRP A 187 8.26 -3.59 25.69
C TRP A 187 8.00 -2.83 24.39
N SER A 188 8.22 -3.47 23.24
CA SER A 188 7.87 -2.93 21.93
C SER A 188 6.37 -2.72 21.77
N ASP A 189 5.53 -3.64 22.27
CA ASP A 189 4.06 -3.55 22.22
C ASP A 189 3.56 -2.36 23.04
N ILE A 190 4.07 -2.16 24.26
CA ILE A 190 3.72 -1.01 25.11
C ILE A 190 4.14 0.31 24.46
N ARG A 191 5.38 0.39 23.97
CA ARG A 191 5.89 1.59 23.30
C ARG A 191 5.12 1.92 22.04
N TRP A 192 4.71 0.90 21.28
CA TRP A 192 3.88 1.07 20.10
C TRP A 192 2.48 1.59 20.44
N LEU A 193 1.85 1.02 21.47
CA LEU A 193 0.53 1.43 21.94
C LEU A 193 0.51 2.92 22.30
N VAL A 194 1.48 3.36 23.11
CA VAL A 194 1.58 4.76 23.59
C VAL A 194 2.01 5.70 22.47
N GLY A 195 3.03 5.33 21.69
CA GLY A 195 3.66 6.22 20.70
C GLY A 195 2.90 6.37 19.39
N PHE A 196 2.15 5.34 18.96
CA PHE A 196 1.55 5.31 17.63
C PHE A 196 0.05 5.05 17.66
N LEU A 197 -0.42 4.01 18.35
CA LEU A 197 -1.83 3.64 18.31
C LEU A 197 -2.72 4.69 18.99
N ALA A 198 -2.39 5.12 20.22
CA ALA A 198 -3.20 6.10 20.95
C ALA A 198 -3.32 7.45 20.21
N PRO A 199 -2.24 8.07 19.70
CA PRO A 199 -2.35 9.28 18.88
C PRO A 199 -3.15 9.07 17.59
N TRP A 200 -3.07 7.88 16.98
CA TRP A 200 -3.82 7.55 15.77
C TRP A 200 -5.31 7.39 16.04
N ILE A 201 -5.71 6.74 17.14
CA ILE A 201 -7.10 6.67 17.60
C ILE A 201 -7.62 8.08 17.89
N LYS A 202 -6.86 8.90 18.64
CA LYS A 202 -7.24 10.29 18.94
C LYS A 202 -7.52 11.09 17.66
N ARG A 203 -6.60 11.06 16.70
CA ARG A 203 -6.76 11.74 15.40
C ARG A 203 -8.05 11.31 14.70
N ARG A 204 -8.34 10.00 14.70
CA ARG A 204 -9.56 9.44 14.10
C ARG A 204 -10.84 9.90 14.76
N LEU A 205 -10.89 9.96 16.09
CA LEU A 205 -12.03 10.49 16.82
C LEU A 205 -12.24 11.99 16.54
N THR A 206 -11.16 12.72 16.23
CA THR A 206 -11.20 14.16 15.91
C THR A 206 -11.31 14.48 14.41
N GLY A 207 -11.44 13.47 13.54
CA GLY A 207 -11.52 13.67 12.09
C GLY A 207 -10.23 14.15 11.41
N LYS A 208 -9.10 14.26 12.13
CA LYS A 208 -7.81 14.74 11.59
C LYS A 208 -7.01 13.60 10.94
N SER A 209 -6.40 13.86 9.79
CA SER A 209 -5.47 12.93 9.13
C SER A 209 -4.01 13.36 9.30
N SER A 210 -3.09 12.41 9.25
CA SER A 210 -1.65 12.73 9.23
C SER A 210 -1.22 13.44 7.94
N GLY A 211 -2.02 13.37 6.88
CA GLY A 211 -1.78 14.04 5.60
C GLY A 211 -2.45 15.41 5.45
N ASP A 212 -3.18 15.90 6.45
CA ASP A 212 -3.85 17.21 6.35
C ASP A 212 -2.81 18.32 6.11
N GLY A 213 -3.04 19.17 5.11
CA GLY A 213 -2.14 20.25 4.71
C GLY A 213 -0.86 19.80 3.97
N MET A 214 -0.71 18.51 3.67
CA MET A 214 0.44 18.01 2.91
C MET A 214 0.18 18.00 1.41
N THR A 215 1.22 18.33 0.64
CA THR A 215 1.25 18.20 -0.81
C THR A 215 1.91 16.88 -1.24
N PRO A 216 1.64 16.41 -2.48
CA PRO A 216 2.37 15.32 -3.08
C PRO A 216 3.89 15.52 -3.07
N LYS A 217 4.65 14.43 -2.88
CA LYS A 217 6.12 14.50 -2.88
C LYS A 217 6.71 14.76 -4.26
N ARG A 218 6.09 14.24 -5.31
CA ARG A 218 6.47 14.47 -6.72
C ARG A 218 5.19 14.70 -7.53
N PRO A 219 4.64 15.93 -7.54
CA PRO A 219 3.33 16.21 -8.13
C PRO A 219 3.33 16.14 -9.67
N GLU A 220 4.50 16.13 -10.30
CA GLU A 220 4.66 16.17 -11.76
C GLU A 220 5.53 15.00 -12.25
N LEU A 221 5.36 14.62 -13.52
CA LEU A 221 6.24 13.66 -14.19
C LEU A 221 7.60 14.32 -14.47
N ALA A 222 8.56 14.03 -13.61
CA ALA A 222 9.94 14.50 -13.72
C ALA A 222 10.90 13.31 -13.89
N PRO A 223 12.11 13.50 -14.44
CA PRO A 223 13.13 12.47 -14.51
C PRO A 223 13.36 11.77 -13.16
N VAL A 224 13.69 10.48 -13.20
CA VAL A 224 14.11 9.74 -12.01
C VAL A 224 15.60 9.97 -11.80
N ASP A 225 15.95 10.61 -10.67
CA ASP A 225 17.33 10.75 -10.19
C ASP A 225 17.77 9.51 -9.40
#